data_AF-A0A1G9VKE0-F1
#
_entry.id   AF-A0A1G9VKE0-F1
#
_cell.length_a   1.000
_cell.length_b   1.000
_cell.length_c   1.000
_cell.angle_alpha   90.00
_cell.angle_beta   90.00
_cell.angle_gamma   90.00
#
_symmetry.space_group_name_H-M   'P 1'
#
loop_
_entity.id
_entity.type
_entity.pdbx_description
1 polymer ?
#
loop_
_entity_poly.entity_id
_entity_poly.type
_entity_poly.pdbx_seq_one_letter_code
_entity_poly.pdbx_strand_id
1 'polypeptide(L)'
;MRRVIAAGVALGVAALAVLLGGSPAHAAEPLGVTVAFDGKDIAGSTATIDPAKPVELTVTASNRGDAPLRVRSVRVKGVALALTFFAYDTTFPFDVPAGESVTRTLVLDFADLAGQAIGLLPTTVEVVGAGRETLGAVNLVSEVNGSLWSVYGAFGIALLVLTALAWATALLALARHKLSPNRWRRALRFLPAGVGTGLVAVVTLSVLRLVPPEPSIEIPVVLGAAVIGLLLGYLTPHPVPGPAPFPADDPTVGVTTRKLDATTEDVG
;
A
#
# COMPACT_ATOMS: atom_id res chain seq x y z
N MET A 1 26.20 -19.80 0.18
CA MET A 1 24.86 -20.40 -0.01
C MET A 1 24.00 -20.39 1.26
N ARG A 2 24.52 -20.81 2.43
CA ARG A 2 23.78 -20.80 3.72
C ARG A 2 23.13 -19.45 4.11
N ARG A 3 23.79 -18.32 3.84
CA ARG A 3 23.23 -16.97 4.13
C ARG A 3 22.09 -16.54 3.19
N VAL A 4 22.04 -17.07 1.97
CA VAL A 4 20.98 -16.76 0.99
C VAL A 4 19.73 -17.60 1.28
N ILE A 5 19.92 -18.84 1.74
CA ILE A 5 18.83 -19.71 2.20
C ILE A 5 18.21 -19.14 3.49
N ALA A 6 19.02 -18.65 4.43
CA ALA A 6 18.52 -18.00 5.65
C ALA A 6 17.69 -16.74 5.35
N ALA A 7 18.10 -15.92 4.38
CA ALA A 7 17.35 -14.73 3.97
C ALA A 7 16.02 -15.09 3.27
N GLY A 8 16.01 -16.15 2.45
CA GLY A 8 14.79 -16.65 1.80
C GLY A 8 13.79 -17.24 2.80
N VAL A 9 14.28 -17.96 3.80
CA VAL A 9 13.43 -18.50 4.88
C VAL A 9 12.89 -17.38 5.79
N ALA A 10 13.70 -16.37 6.11
CA ALA A 10 13.24 -15.22 6.91
C ALA A 10 12.15 -14.40 6.19
N LEU A 11 12.29 -14.18 4.87
CA LEU A 11 11.25 -13.52 4.05
C LEU A 11 9.98 -14.36 3.93
N GLY A 12 10.11 -15.69 3.79
CA GLY A 12 8.97 -16.61 3.75
C GLY A 12 8.21 -16.66 5.08
N VAL A 13 8.92 -16.66 6.21
CA VAL A 13 8.32 -16.65 7.56
C VAL A 13 7.70 -15.28 7.87
N ALA A 14 8.30 -14.17 7.43
CA ALA A 14 7.69 -12.85 7.59
C ALA A 14 6.42 -12.69 6.74
N ALA A 15 6.41 -13.17 5.49
CA ALA A 15 5.21 -13.16 4.65
C ALA A 15 4.11 -14.07 5.21
N LEU A 16 4.46 -15.23 5.77
CA LEU A 16 3.51 -16.13 6.42
C LEU A 16 2.98 -15.57 7.76
N ALA A 17 3.80 -14.83 8.50
CA ALA A 17 3.37 -14.14 9.73
C ALA A 17 2.42 -12.96 9.45
N VAL A 18 2.55 -12.30 8.28
CA VAL A 18 1.58 -11.29 7.82
C VAL A 18 0.26 -11.95 7.38
N LEU A 19 0.31 -13.13 6.76
CA LEU A 19 -0.88 -13.91 6.38
C LEU A 19 -1.61 -14.57 7.56
N LEU A 20 -0.90 -14.86 8.65
CA LEU A 20 -1.43 -15.41 9.91
C LEU A 20 -1.63 -14.34 10.98
N GLY A 21 -1.56 -13.05 10.61
CA GLY A 21 -1.72 -11.93 11.52
C GLY A 21 -3.04 -12.05 12.27
N GLY A 22 -2.95 -12.44 13.55
CA GLY A 22 -4.10 -12.52 14.44
C GLY A 22 -4.87 -11.21 14.39
N SER A 23 -6.19 -11.32 14.22
CA SER A 23 -7.09 -10.18 14.29
C SER A 23 -6.74 -9.38 15.54
N PRO A 24 -6.51 -8.06 15.44
CA PRO A 24 -6.27 -7.25 16.62
C PRO A 24 -7.45 -7.48 17.57
N ALA A 25 -7.16 -7.87 18.82
CA ALA A 25 -8.19 -8.01 19.83
C ALA A 25 -8.92 -6.67 19.95
N HIS A 26 -10.11 -6.58 19.36
CA HIS A 26 -10.98 -5.42 19.52
C HIS A 26 -11.49 -5.46 20.95
N ALA A 27 -10.91 -4.60 21.80
CA ALA A 27 -11.56 -4.26 23.06
C ALA A 27 -12.96 -3.75 22.72
N ALA A 28 -13.98 -4.29 23.40
CA ALA A 28 -15.35 -3.86 23.20
C ALA A 28 -15.43 -2.34 23.39
N GLU A 29 -15.87 -1.62 22.35
CA GLU A 29 -16.02 -0.17 22.44
C GLU A 29 -17.08 0.16 23.50
N PRO A 30 -16.79 1.06 24.46
CA PRO A 30 -17.71 1.38 25.54
C PRO A 30 -18.98 2.08 25.04
N LEU A 31 -18.94 2.68 23.84
CA LEU A 31 -20.04 3.40 23.22
C LEU A 31 -20.45 2.72 21.90
N GLY A 32 -21.71 2.30 21.79
CA GLY A 32 -22.29 1.93 20.51
C GLY A 32 -22.59 3.18 19.71
N VAL A 33 -22.08 3.29 18.48
CA VAL A 33 -22.29 4.46 17.63
C VAL A 33 -23.01 4.02 16.36
N THR A 34 -24.06 4.75 15.98
CA THR A 34 -24.66 4.68 14.64
C THR A 34 -24.69 6.07 14.01
N VAL A 35 -24.55 6.10 12.69
CA VAL A 35 -24.31 7.32 11.94
C VAL A 35 -25.19 7.36 10.69
N ALA A 36 -25.82 8.51 10.44
CA ALA A 36 -26.54 8.79 9.22
C ALA A 36 -26.02 10.08 8.56
N PHE A 37 -25.94 10.11 7.22
CA PHE A 37 -25.75 11.33 6.44
C PHE A 37 -27.06 11.65 5.72
N ASP A 38 -27.50 12.90 5.82
CA ASP A 38 -28.76 13.40 5.23
C ASP A 38 -29.96 12.52 5.56
N GLY A 39 -30.02 12.02 6.81
CA GLY A 39 -31.10 11.16 7.32
C GLY A 39 -31.06 9.70 6.86
N LYS A 40 -30.06 9.29 6.07
CA LYS A 40 -29.88 7.90 5.63
C LYS A 40 -28.83 7.20 6.49
N ASP A 41 -29.20 6.09 7.13
CA ASP A 41 -28.26 5.23 7.84
C ASP A 41 -27.26 4.62 6.85
N ILE A 42 -25.97 4.65 7.21
CA ILE A 42 -24.86 4.35 6.31
C ILE A 42 -23.96 3.24 6.85
N ALA A 43 -24.33 2.60 7.97
CA ALA A 43 -23.57 1.49 8.50
C ALA A 43 -23.40 0.40 7.40
N GLY A 44 -22.16 0.18 6.96
CA GLY A 44 -21.83 -0.79 5.92
C GLY A 44 -22.31 -0.43 4.50
N SER A 45 -22.69 0.81 4.22
CA SER A 45 -23.10 1.25 2.88
C SER A 45 -22.26 2.42 2.35
N THR A 46 -22.45 2.74 1.08
CA THR A 46 -21.76 3.87 0.42
C THR A 46 -22.56 5.16 0.60
N ALA A 47 -21.90 6.20 1.11
CA ALA A 47 -22.46 7.56 1.18
C ALA A 47 -21.81 8.49 0.18
N THR A 48 -22.63 9.17 -0.61
CA THR A 48 -22.15 10.19 -1.54
C THR A 48 -21.91 11.51 -0.81
N ILE A 49 -20.70 12.06 -0.94
CA ILE A 49 -20.34 13.38 -0.43
C ILE A 49 -20.11 14.31 -1.63
N ASP A 50 -20.90 15.36 -1.71
CA ASP A 50 -20.76 16.45 -2.67
C ASP A 50 -20.06 17.63 -1.97
N PRO A 51 -18.78 17.92 -2.26
CA PRO A 51 -18.06 19.04 -1.64
C PRO A 51 -18.73 20.41 -1.84
N ALA A 52 -19.61 20.56 -2.84
CA ALA A 52 -20.32 21.82 -3.06
C ALA A 52 -21.51 22.02 -2.12
N LYS A 53 -21.86 21.02 -1.30
CA LYS A 53 -23.02 21.05 -0.41
C LYS A 53 -22.63 20.65 1.01
N PRO A 54 -23.19 21.33 2.02
CA PRO A 54 -23.07 20.85 3.39
C PRO A 54 -23.82 19.52 3.54
N VAL A 55 -23.31 18.66 4.41
CA VAL A 55 -23.89 17.35 4.73
C VAL A 55 -24.39 17.37 6.16
N GLU A 56 -25.60 16.87 6.38
CA GLU A 56 -26.15 16.68 7.72
C GLU A 56 -25.68 15.34 8.27
N LEU A 57 -24.84 15.37 9.30
CA LEU A 57 -24.37 14.18 10.00
C LEU A 57 -25.15 14.00 11.30
N THR A 58 -25.95 12.95 11.37
CA THR A 58 -26.66 12.51 12.58
C THR A 58 -25.85 11.40 13.26
N VAL A 59 -25.44 11.63 14.51
CA VAL A 59 -24.74 10.67 15.35
C VAL A 59 -25.67 10.23 16.48
N THR A 60 -25.92 8.93 16.57
CA THR A 60 -26.62 8.32 17.69
C THR A 60 -25.61 7.54 18.52
N ALA A 61 -25.37 8.02 19.73
CA ALA A 61 -24.42 7.46 20.67
C ALA A 61 -25.18 6.74 21.79
N SER A 62 -24.94 5.43 21.95
CA SER A 62 -25.57 4.57 22.94
C SER A 62 -24.53 4.09 23.94
N ASN A 63 -24.63 4.55 25.18
CA ASN A 63 -23.73 4.17 26.26
C ASN A 63 -24.27 2.93 26.97
N ARG A 64 -23.56 1.80 26.82
CA ARG A 64 -23.93 0.53 27.47
C ARG A 64 -23.24 0.32 28.82
N GLY A 65 -22.43 1.27 29.26
CA GLY A 65 -21.73 1.23 30.53
C GLY A 65 -22.52 1.85 31.69
N ASP A 66 -21.94 1.75 32.89
CA ASP A 66 -22.55 2.18 34.15
C ASP A 66 -22.16 3.62 34.57
N ALA A 67 -21.32 4.30 33.76
CA ALA A 67 -20.85 5.66 34.02
C ALA A 67 -21.15 6.59 32.83
N PRO A 68 -21.42 7.89 33.06
CA PRO A 68 -21.65 8.84 31.99
C PRO A 68 -20.37 9.03 31.15
N LEU A 69 -20.53 9.08 29.82
CA LEU A 69 -19.46 9.33 28.88
C LEU A 69 -19.54 10.76 28.34
N ARG A 70 -18.43 11.49 28.39
CA ARG A 70 -18.33 12.85 27.85
C ARG A 70 -17.76 12.81 26.44
N VAL A 71 -18.60 13.13 25.46
CA VAL A 71 -18.17 13.35 24.08
C VAL A 71 -17.64 14.77 23.94
N ARG A 72 -16.52 14.92 23.22
CA ARG A 72 -15.87 16.20 22.95
C ARG A 72 -16.02 16.60 21.49
N SER A 73 -15.70 15.68 20.58
CA SER A 73 -15.72 15.97 19.15
C SER A 73 -16.10 14.73 18.35
N VAL A 74 -16.56 14.98 17.12
CA VAL A 74 -16.78 13.96 16.11
C VAL A 74 -15.76 14.18 15.01
N ARG A 75 -15.13 13.10 14.60
CA ARG A 75 -14.02 13.12 13.66
C ARG A 75 -14.31 12.23 12.48
N VAL A 76 -14.25 12.79 11.28
CA VAL A 76 -14.48 12.09 10.02
C VAL A 76 -13.18 12.05 9.25
N LYS A 77 -12.67 10.86 8.96
CA LYS A 77 -11.41 10.66 8.22
C LYS A 77 -11.62 9.78 7.01
N GLY A 78 -11.01 10.14 5.89
CA GLY A 78 -10.91 9.29 4.71
C GLY A 78 -9.48 8.77 4.54
N VAL A 79 -9.35 7.46 4.35
CA VAL A 79 -8.06 6.77 4.23
C VAL A 79 -8.03 5.99 2.93
N ALA A 80 -6.90 6.01 2.24
CA ALA A 80 -6.61 5.09 1.15
C ALA A 80 -5.14 4.67 1.22
N LEU A 81 -4.83 3.40 0.95
CA LEU A 81 -3.45 2.87 0.99
C LEU A 81 -2.72 3.20 2.32
N ALA A 82 -3.43 3.08 3.45
CA ALA A 82 -2.96 3.46 4.79
C ALA A 82 -2.55 4.94 4.99
N LEU A 83 -2.91 5.83 4.06
CA LEU A 83 -2.67 7.26 4.15
C LEU A 83 -3.99 8.01 4.36
N THR A 84 -4.01 8.94 5.32
CA THR A 84 -5.14 9.82 5.56
C THR A 84 -5.13 10.96 4.55
N PHE A 85 -6.16 11.06 3.71
CA PHE A 85 -6.28 12.12 2.70
C PHE A 85 -7.06 13.32 3.21
N PHE A 86 -8.03 13.08 4.09
CA PHE A 86 -8.78 14.15 4.75
C PHE A 86 -9.12 13.73 6.18
N ALA A 87 -9.22 14.73 7.06
CA ALA A 87 -9.63 14.56 8.44
C ALA A 87 -10.32 15.83 8.91
N TYR A 88 -11.61 15.74 9.22
CA TYR A 88 -12.40 16.82 9.79
C TYR A 88 -12.66 16.50 11.26
N ASP A 89 -12.34 17.44 12.15
CA ASP A 89 -12.56 17.32 13.59
C ASP A 89 -13.49 18.44 14.03
N THR A 90 -14.74 18.08 14.31
CA THR A 90 -15.78 19.04 14.70
C THR A 90 -16.04 18.91 16.19
N THR A 91 -15.69 19.97 16.93
CA THR A 91 -15.94 20.03 18.37
C THR A 91 -17.44 20.18 18.62
N PHE A 92 -18.02 19.19 19.28
CA PHE A 92 -19.44 19.13 19.57
C PHE A 92 -19.65 18.41 20.91
N PRO A 93 -19.51 19.12 22.04
CA PRO A 93 -19.48 18.49 23.35
C PRO A 93 -20.90 18.13 23.83
N PHE A 94 -21.10 16.87 24.25
CA PHE A 94 -22.32 16.41 24.88
C PHE A 94 -22.07 15.24 25.84
N ASP A 95 -23.00 15.01 26.77
CA ASP A 95 -22.98 13.86 27.66
C ASP A 95 -23.87 12.75 27.12
N VAL A 96 -23.41 11.51 27.28
CA VAL A 96 -24.22 10.31 27.10
C VAL A 96 -24.35 9.64 28.46
N PRO A 97 -25.50 9.78 29.14
CA PRO A 97 -25.74 9.14 30.44
C PRO A 97 -25.57 7.62 30.36
N ALA A 98 -25.30 6.99 31.50
CA ALA A 98 -25.18 5.54 31.60
C ALA A 98 -26.49 4.84 31.18
N GLY A 99 -26.40 3.82 30.33
CA GLY A 99 -27.54 3.06 29.83
C GLY A 99 -28.46 3.80 28.84
N GLU A 100 -28.15 5.05 28.47
CA GLU A 100 -28.97 5.86 27.58
C GLU A 100 -28.36 6.05 26.19
N SER A 101 -29.22 6.47 25.26
CA SER A 101 -28.83 6.85 23.90
C SER A 101 -29.14 8.31 23.64
N VAL A 102 -28.18 9.05 23.09
CA VAL A 102 -28.32 10.46 22.74
C VAL A 102 -28.09 10.61 21.24
N THR A 103 -29.03 11.28 20.57
CA THR A 103 -28.93 11.60 19.14
C THR A 103 -28.60 13.07 18.96
N ARG A 104 -27.62 13.36 18.10
CA ARG A 104 -27.17 14.71 17.79
C ARG A 104 -26.97 14.86 16.30
N THR A 105 -27.43 15.98 15.78
CA THR A 105 -27.27 16.37 14.38
C THR A 105 -26.30 17.52 14.30
N LEU A 106 -25.35 17.42 13.37
CA LEU A 106 -24.36 18.45 13.09
C LEU A 106 -24.17 18.59 11.58
N VAL A 107 -24.03 19.82 11.12
CA VAL A 107 -23.84 20.14 9.70
C VAL A 107 -22.36 20.23 9.45
N LEU A 108 -21.85 19.41 8.53
CA LEU A 108 -20.46 19.40 8.11
C LEU A 108 -20.32 20.08 6.76
N ASP A 109 -19.37 21.01 6.68
CA ASP A 109 -18.96 21.62 5.43
C ASP A 109 -17.69 20.91 4.92
N PHE A 110 -17.80 20.31 3.73
CA PHE A 110 -16.73 19.57 3.07
C PHE A 110 -16.16 20.31 1.86
N ALA A 111 -16.29 21.64 1.79
CA ALA A 111 -15.81 22.45 0.65
C ALA A 111 -14.37 22.11 0.21
N ASP A 112 -13.44 21.95 1.18
CA ASP A 112 -12.03 21.65 0.89
C ASP A 112 -11.80 20.23 0.34
N LEU A 113 -12.77 19.33 0.51
CA LEU A 113 -12.65 17.92 0.12
C LEU A 113 -12.47 17.77 -1.40
N ALA A 114 -13.01 18.70 -2.19
CA ALA A 114 -12.86 18.72 -3.65
C ALA A 114 -11.39 18.74 -4.10
N GLY A 115 -10.53 19.42 -3.34
CA GLY A 115 -9.09 19.50 -3.58
C GLY A 115 -8.28 18.38 -2.92
N GLN A 116 -8.90 17.57 -2.06
CA GLN A 116 -8.19 16.56 -1.26
C GLN A 116 -8.40 15.14 -1.76
N ALA A 117 -9.64 14.77 -2.12
CA ALA A 117 -10.00 13.40 -2.47
C ALA A 117 -10.96 13.32 -3.65
N ILE A 118 -11.02 12.16 -4.31
CA ILE A 118 -11.98 11.83 -5.38
C ILE A 118 -12.21 10.32 -5.41
N GLY A 119 -13.44 9.90 -5.73
CA GLY A 119 -13.78 8.48 -5.90
C GLY A 119 -14.24 7.82 -4.60
N LEU A 120 -14.09 6.50 -4.51
CA LEU A 120 -14.45 5.74 -3.32
C LEU A 120 -13.33 5.74 -2.29
N LEU A 121 -13.62 6.20 -1.07
CA LEU A 121 -12.68 6.21 0.05
C LEU A 121 -13.28 5.53 1.29
N PRO A 122 -12.59 4.52 1.85
CA PRO A 122 -12.83 4.06 3.21
C PRO A 122 -12.81 5.26 4.16
N THR A 123 -13.89 5.39 4.92
CA THR A 123 -14.12 6.52 5.80
C THR A 123 -14.48 5.99 7.18
N THR A 124 -13.93 6.61 8.20
CA THR A 124 -14.25 6.29 9.59
C THR A 124 -14.80 7.53 10.27
N VAL A 125 -15.94 7.37 10.94
CA VAL A 125 -16.51 8.37 11.83
C VAL A 125 -16.22 7.94 13.26
N GLU A 126 -15.33 8.68 13.92
CA GLU A 126 -14.89 8.46 15.30
C GLU A 126 -15.62 9.44 16.22
N VAL A 127 -16.20 8.94 17.30
CA VAL A 127 -16.68 9.76 18.41
C VAL A 127 -15.56 9.85 19.45
N VAL A 128 -15.08 11.06 19.71
CA VAL A 128 -13.89 11.31 20.53
C VAL A 128 -14.31 11.89 21.88
N GLY A 129 -13.77 11.29 22.95
CA GLY A 129 -14.04 11.67 24.32
C GLY A 129 -13.21 12.86 24.82
N ALA A 130 -13.44 13.25 26.07
CA ALA A 130 -12.78 14.40 26.70
C ALA A 130 -11.25 14.27 26.72
N GLY A 131 -10.72 13.07 26.97
CA GLY A 131 -9.28 12.77 26.99
C GLY A 131 -8.65 12.55 25.61
N ARG A 132 -9.42 12.73 24.52
CA ARG A 132 -9.03 12.44 23.12
C ARG A 132 -8.96 10.95 22.77
N GLU A 133 -9.48 10.09 23.63
CA GLU A 133 -9.73 8.68 23.34
C GLU A 133 -10.90 8.51 22.36
N THR A 134 -10.82 7.49 21.51
CA THR A 134 -11.95 7.07 20.68
C THR A 134 -12.93 6.29 21.56
N LEU A 135 -14.15 6.81 21.70
CA LEU A 135 -15.22 6.18 22.49
C LEU A 135 -15.99 5.15 21.67
N GLY A 136 -16.14 5.41 20.37
CA GLY A 136 -16.68 4.46 19.40
C GLY A 136 -16.42 4.91 17.97
N ALA A 137 -16.43 3.98 17.03
CA ALA A 137 -16.16 4.25 15.62
C ALA A 137 -17.09 3.48 14.68
N VAL A 138 -17.40 4.09 13.54
CA VAL A 138 -18.16 3.47 12.46
C VAL A 138 -17.36 3.57 11.17
N ASN A 139 -17.13 2.42 10.54
CA ASN A 139 -16.51 2.34 9.22
C ASN A 139 -17.60 2.35 8.13
N LEU A 140 -17.37 3.15 7.10
CA LEU A 140 -18.23 3.27 5.93
C LEU A 140 -17.38 3.57 4.69
N VAL A 141 -18.01 3.55 3.52
CA VAL A 141 -17.35 3.97 2.27
C VAL A 141 -17.97 5.29 1.85
N SER A 142 -17.15 6.32 1.64
CA SER A 142 -17.62 7.57 1.05
C SER A 142 -17.33 7.59 -0.45
N GLU A 143 -18.30 8.04 -1.23
CA GLU A 143 -18.14 8.38 -2.64
C GLU A 143 -17.98 9.89 -2.76
N VAL A 144 -16.75 10.34 -3.00
CA VAL A 144 -16.39 11.76 -3.02
C VAL A 144 -16.43 12.28 -4.45
N ASN A 145 -17.27 13.28 -4.71
CA ASN A 145 -17.35 14.02 -5.99
C ASN A 145 -16.30 15.14 -6.06
N GLY A 146 -15.01 14.78 -5.91
CA GLY A 146 -13.92 15.75 -5.98
C GLY A 146 -13.33 15.92 -7.39
N SER A 147 -12.14 16.51 -7.44
CA SER A 147 -11.39 16.77 -8.69
C SER A 147 -10.32 15.71 -8.95
N LEU A 148 -10.05 15.44 -10.23
CA LEU A 148 -8.89 14.63 -10.66
C LEU A 148 -7.55 15.29 -10.30
N TRP A 149 -7.55 16.61 -10.08
CA TRP A 149 -6.40 17.38 -9.61
C TRP A 149 -6.30 17.44 -8.08
N SER A 150 -7.13 16.70 -7.36
CA SER A 150 -7.03 16.58 -5.91
C SER A 150 -5.71 15.95 -5.47
N VAL A 151 -5.35 16.08 -4.19
CA VAL A 151 -4.15 15.42 -3.63
C VAL A 151 -4.15 13.92 -3.91
N TYR A 152 -5.29 13.25 -3.73
CA TYR A 152 -5.42 11.83 -4.06
C TYR A 152 -5.26 11.54 -5.57
N GLY A 153 -5.88 12.35 -6.43
CA GLY A 153 -5.75 12.20 -7.89
C GLY A 153 -4.32 12.44 -8.39
N ALA A 154 -3.65 13.48 -7.89
CA ALA A 154 -2.25 13.78 -8.19
C ALA A 154 -1.31 12.68 -7.70
N PHE A 155 -1.57 12.12 -6.51
CA PHE A 155 -0.87 10.94 -6.02
C PHE A 155 -1.01 9.75 -6.98
N GLY A 156 -2.24 9.48 -7.46
CA GLY A 156 -2.49 8.44 -8.47
C GLY A 156 -1.72 8.67 -9.78
N ILE A 157 -1.67 9.90 -10.27
CA ILE A 157 -0.90 10.27 -11.49
C ILE A 157 0.60 10.07 -11.26
N ALA A 158 1.15 10.53 -10.14
CA ALA A 158 2.56 10.36 -9.81
C ALA A 158 2.93 8.87 -9.74
N LEU A 159 2.07 8.07 -9.09
CA LEU A 159 2.22 6.63 -8.99
C LEU A 159 2.18 5.94 -10.36
N LEU A 160 1.29 6.38 -11.26
CA LEU A 160 1.21 5.91 -12.64
C LEU A 160 2.49 6.24 -13.42
N VAL A 161 3.01 7.46 -13.32
CA VAL A 161 4.27 7.87 -13.97
C VAL A 161 5.45 7.03 -13.47
N LEU A 162 5.59 6.86 -12.15
CA LEU A 162 6.65 6.03 -11.56
C LEU A 162 6.55 4.58 -12.02
N THR A 163 5.33 4.04 -12.10
CA THR A 163 5.09 2.68 -12.59
C THR A 163 5.45 2.55 -14.07
N ALA A 164 5.09 3.53 -14.90
CA ALA A 164 5.47 3.57 -16.31
C ALA A 164 7.00 3.63 -16.49
N LEU A 165 7.70 4.43 -15.68
CA LEU A 165 9.16 4.48 -15.67
C LEU A 165 9.78 3.16 -15.21
N ALA A 166 9.22 2.50 -14.19
CA ALA A 166 9.65 1.18 -13.75
C ALA A 166 9.52 0.14 -14.89
N TRP A 167 8.40 0.14 -15.60
CA TRP A 167 8.22 -0.69 -16.80
C TRP A 167 9.22 -0.33 -17.90
N ALA A 168 9.34 0.95 -18.24
CA ALA A 168 10.25 1.41 -19.29
C ALA A 168 11.70 0.99 -19.02
N THR A 169 12.18 1.15 -17.78
CA THR A 169 13.55 0.75 -17.42
C THR A 169 13.76 -0.76 -17.45
N ALA A 170 12.76 -1.55 -17.07
CA ALA A 170 12.82 -3.02 -17.16
C ALA A 170 12.80 -3.50 -18.61
N LEU A 171 11.91 -2.95 -19.44
CA LEU A 171 11.77 -3.28 -20.86
C LEU A 171 12.98 -2.78 -21.68
N LEU A 172 13.51 -1.59 -21.41
CA LEU A 172 14.74 -1.11 -22.06
C LEU A 172 15.95 -1.97 -21.72
N ALA A 173 16.03 -2.49 -20.49
CA ALA A 173 17.10 -3.41 -20.12
C ALA A 173 16.99 -4.76 -20.82
N LEU A 174 15.76 -5.24 -21.01
CA LEU A 174 15.46 -6.42 -21.81
C LEU A 174 15.85 -6.20 -23.28
N ALA A 175 15.41 -5.09 -23.87
CA ALA A 175 15.71 -4.73 -25.27
C ALA A 175 17.20 -4.52 -25.53
N ARG A 176 17.95 -3.98 -24.55
CA ARG A 176 19.41 -3.79 -24.64
C ARG A 176 20.20 -5.05 -24.28
N HIS A 177 19.55 -6.19 -24.05
CA HIS A 177 20.17 -7.44 -23.58
C HIS A 177 21.05 -7.29 -22.34
N LYS A 178 20.78 -6.28 -21.48
CA LYS A 178 21.53 -5.98 -20.25
C LYS A 178 20.92 -6.66 -19.01
N LEU A 179 20.21 -7.76 -19.22
CA LEU A 179 19.62 -8.53 -18.13
C LEU A 179 20.68 -9.44 -17.49
N SER A 180 20.57 -9.65 -16.18
CA SER A 180 21.46 -10.58 -15.47
C SER A 180 21.27 -11.99 -16.02
N PRO A 181 22.34 -12.82 -16.14
CA PRO A 181 22.18 -14.24 -16.44
C PRO A 181 21.41 -14.98 -15.35
N ASN A 182 21.37 -14.46 -14.11
CA ASN A 182 20.59 -15.03 -13.03
C ASN A 182 19.10 -14.66 -13.17
N ARG A 183 18.26 -15.68 -13.36
CA ARG A 183 16.78 -15.58 -13.46
C ARG A 183 16.14 -14.87 -12.27
N TRP A 184 16.67 -15.07 -11.07
CA TRP A 184 16.13 -14.43 -9.86
C TRP A 184 16.43 -12.92 -9.82
N ARG A 185 17.64 -12.52 -10.22
CA ARG A 185 18.00 -11.10 -10.34
C ARG A 185 17.18 -10.39 -11.41
N ARG A 186 16.81 -11.11 -12.47
CA ARG A 186 15.87 -10.60 -13.49
C ARG A 186 14.47 -10.44 -12.93
N ALA A 187 13.93 -11.46 -12.25
CA ALA A 187 12.62 -11.37 -11.60
C ALA A 187 12.53 -10.16 -10.67
N LEU A 188 13.51 -9.99 -9.77
CA LEU A 188 13.56 -8.86 -8.84
C LEU A 188 13.60 -7.49 -9.53
N ARG A 189 14.09 -7.39 -10.77
CA ARG A 189 14.10 -6.13 -11.54
C ARG A 189 12.71 -5.72 -12.00
N PHE A 190 11.80 -6.67 -12.23
CA PHE A 190 10.43 -6.41 -12.65
C PHE A 190 9.46 -6.25 -11.46
N LEU A 191 9.88 -6.63 -10.26
CA LEU A 191 9.07 -6.53 -9.04
C LEU A 191 8.52 -5.11 -8.79
N PRO A 192 9.31 -4.01 -8.87
CA PRO A 192 8.79 -2.66 -8.65
C PRO A 192 7.69 -2.28 -9.66
N ALA A 193 7.82 -2.71 -10.92
CA ALA A 193 6.82 -2.47 -11.95
C ALA A 193 5.52 -3.23 -11.68
N GLY A 194 5.62 -4.47 -11.19
CA GLY A 194 4.46 -5.27 -10.77
C GLY A 194 3.73 -4.66 -9.56
N VAL A 195 4.46 -4.29 -8.51
CA VAL A 195 3.89 -3.61 -7.33
C VAL A 195 3.21 -2.30 -7.73
N GLY A 196 3.91 -1.46 -8.51
CA GLY A 196 3.37 -0.20 -9.02
C GLY A 196 2.08 -0.41 -9.82
N THR A 197 2.04 -1.45 -10.66
CA THR A 197 0.83 -1.80 -11.45
C THR A 197 -0.36 -2.13 -10.57
N GLY A 198 -0.15 -2.90 -9.50
CA GLY A 198 -1.20 -3.21 -8.53
C GLY A 198 -1.72 -1.97 -7.80
N LEU A 199 -0.82 -1.10 -7.33
CA LEU A 199 -1.20 0.16 -6.68
C LEU A 199 -1.97 1.08 -7.64
N VAL A 200 -1.52 1.20 -8.90
CA VAL A 200 -2.20 1.99 -9.93
C VAL A 200 -3.60 1.45 -10.17
N ALA A 201 -3.75 0.12 -10.24
CA ALA A 201 -5.06 -0.51 -10.43
C ALA A 201 -6.02 -0.19 -9.27
N VAL A 202 -5.58 -0.32 -8.02
CA VAL A 202 -6.41 -0.01 -6.84
C VAL A 202 -6.87 1.45 -6.85
N VAL A 203 -5.95 2.39 -7.08
CA VAL A 203 -6.29 3.82 -7.17
C VAL A 203 -7.24 4.09 -8.34
N THR A 204 -6.98 3.50 -9.50
CA THR A 204 -7.83 3.68 -10.68
C THR A 204 -9.25 3.16 -10.43
N LEU A 205 -9.40 1.97 -9.83
CA LEU A 205 -10.70 1.41 -9.48
C LEU A 205 -11.45 2.27 -8.45
N SER A 206 -10.74 2.85 -7.49
CA SER A 206 -11.29 3.80 -6.52
C SER A 206 -11.82 5.07 -7.20
N VAL A 207 -11.00 5.71 -8.03
CA VAL A 207 -11.35 6.94 -8.75
C VAL A 207 -12.50 6.72 -9.73
N LEU A 208 -12.53 5.57 -10.42
CA LEU A 208 -13.62 5.14 -11.30
C LEU A 208 -14.88 4.68 -10.55
N ARG A 209 -14.87 4.70 -9.22
CA ARG A 209 -16.00 4.33 -8.35
C ARG A 209 -16.44 2.88 -8.50
N LEU A 210 -15.50 2.00 -8.80
CA LEU A 210 -15.76 0.57 -8.97
C LEU A 210 -15.52 -0.21 -7.68
N VAL A 211 -14.41 0.07 -6.99
CA VAL A 211 -14.00 -0.68 -5.80
C VAL A 211 -13.29 0.24 -4.81
N PRO A 212 -13.66 0.25 -3.52
CA PRO A 212 -12.95 1.03 -2.52
C PRO A 212 -11.56 0.42 -2.23
N PRO A 213 -10.54 1.26 -1.97
CA PRO A 213 -9.18 0.82 -1.63
C PRO A 213 -9.10 0.33 -0.18
N GLU A 214 -9.81 -0.76 0.12
CA GLU A 214 -9.75 -1.43 1.42
C GLU A 214 -8.58 -2.43 1.48
N PRO A 215 -7.93 -2.63 2.64
CA PRO A 215 -6.81 -3.56 2.78
C PRO A 215 -7.12 -4.99 2.34
N SER A 216 -8.38 -5.42 2.51
CA SER A 216 -8.89 -6.74 2.10
C SER A 216 -8.82 -6.97 0.58
N ILE A 217 -8.89 -5.90 -0.22
CA ILE A 217 -8.85 -5.95 -1.68
C ILE A 217 -7.50 -5.47 -2.21
N GLU A 218 -6.99 -4.38 -1.64
CA GLU A 218 -5.72 -3.77 -2.02
C GLU A 218 -4.56 -4.78 -1.95
N ILE A 219 -4.42 -5.45 -0.79
CA ILE A 219 -3.27 -6.34 -0.55
C ILE A 219 -3.24 -7.50 -1.56
N PRO A 220 -4.33 -8.26 -1.79
CA PRO A 220 -4.35 -9.29 -2.83
C PRO A 220 -4.07 -8.77 -4.24
N VAL A 221 -4.62 -7.61 -4.62
CA VAL A 221 -4.41 -7.03 -5.96
C VAL A 221 -2.94 -6.65 -6.17
N VAL A 222 -2.34 -5.98 -5.19
CA VAL A 222 -0.94 -5.56 -5.24
C VAL A 222 -0.01 -6.78 -5.24
N LEU A 223 -0.26 -7.77 -4.39
CA LEU A 223 0.51 -9.01 -4.36
C LEU A 223 0.37 -9.80 -5.66
N GLY A 224 -0.84 -9.90 -6.23
CA GLY A 224 -1.08 -10.56 -7.50
C GLY A 224 -0.30 -9.91 -8.65
N ALA A 225 -0.36 -8.58 -8.75
CA ALA A 225 0.40 -7.83 -9.76
C ALA A 225 1.92 -7.96 -9.56
N ALA A 226 2.40 -7.97 -8.30
CA ALA A 226 3.80 -8.19 -7.97
C ALA A 226 4.29 -9.59 -8.42
N VAL A 227 3.48 -10.63 -8.17
CA VAL A 227 3.76 -12.01 -8.62
C VAL A 227 3.81 -12.07 -10.15
N ILE A 228 2.87 -11.44 -10.85
CA ILE A 228 2.89 -11.36 -12.32
C ILE A 228 4.16 -10.69 -12.81
N GLY A 229 4.56 -9.54 -12.21
CA GLY A 229 5.81 -8.86 -12.53
C GLY A 229 7.04 -9.75 -12.34
N LEU A 230 7.11 -10.48 -11.22
CA LEU A 230 8.17 -11.44 -10.95
C LEU A 230 8.22 -12.55 -12.00
N LEU A 231 7.07 -13.13 -12.36
CA LEU A 231 6.96 -14.19 -13.36
C LEU A 231 7.42 -13.71 -14.72
N LEU A 232 6.99 -12.52 -15.14
CA LEU A 232 7.44 -11.91 -16.39
C LEU A 232 8.96 -11.73 -16.39
N GLY A 233 9.53 -11.19 -15.31
CA GLY A 233 10.98 -11.07 -15.16
C GLY A 233 11.71 -12.42 -15.15
N TYR A 234 11.14 -13.46 -14.55
CA TYR A 234 11.71 -14.82 -14.49
C TYR A 234 11.68 -15.54 -15.84
N LEU A 235 10.65 -15.27 -16.65
CA LEU A 235 10.45 -15.89 -17.97
C LEU A 235 11.15 -15.15 -19.11
N THR A 236 11.72 -13.95 -18.88
CA THR A 236 12.48 -13.25 -19.93
C THR A 236 13.61 -14.10 -20.55
N PRO A 237 13.90 -13.96 -21.86
CA PRO A 237 14.94 -14.72 -22.53
C PRO A 237 16.34 -14.57 -21.92
N HIS A 238 17.21 -15.57 -22.13
CA HIS A 238 18.61 -15.47 -21.70
C HIS A 238 19.36 -14.47 -22.59
N PRO A 239 20.23 -13.62 -22.01
CA PRO A 239 21.19 -12.88 -22.82
C PRO A 239 22.04 -13.88 -23.61
N VAL A 240 22.11 -13.71 -24.93
CA VAL A 240 23.01 -14.50 -25.78
C VAL A 240 24.44 -14.06 -25.44
N PRO A 241 25.41 -14.99 -25.25
CA PRO A 241 26.81 -14.61 -25.09
C PRO A 241 27.22 -13.71 -26.26
N GLY A 242 27.90 -12.60 -25.95
CA GLY A 242 28.55 -11.81 -27.00
C GLY A 242 29.53 -12.68 -27.79
N PRO A 243 29.89 -12.29 -29.03
CA PRO A 243 30.93 -12.97 -29.79
C PRO A 243 32.14 -13.17 -28.87
N ALA A 244 32.68 -14.40 -28.83
CA ALA A 244 33.93 -14.65 -28.13
C ALA A 244 34.94 -13.61 -28.62
N PRO A 245 35.75 -12.99 -27.73
CA PRO A 245 36.88 -12.20 -28.19
C PRO A 245 37.64 -13.05 -29.19
N PHE A 246 37.97 -12.48 -30.36
CA PHE A 246 38.94 -13.13 -31.23
C PHE A 246 40.15 -13.50 -30.37
N PRO A 247 40.73 -14.71 -30.52
CA PRO A 247 41.99 -14.99 -29.85
C PRO A 247 42.91 -13.84 -30.21
N ALA A 248 43.30 -13.05 -29.21
CA ALA A 248 44.43 -12.18 -29.38
C ALA A 248 45.57 -13.14 -29.75
N ASP A 249 46.14 -12.98 -30.95
CA ASP A 249 47.42 -13.59 -31.27
C ASP A 249 48.38 -13.07 -30.20
N ASP A 250 48.55 -13.86 -29.13
CA ASP A 250 49.41 -13.57 -27.99
C ASP A 250 50.74 -14.28 -28.30
N PRO A 251 51.77 -13.58 -28.79
CA PRO A 251 53.09 -14.15 -28.98
C PRO A 251 53.82 -14.21 -27.63
N THR A 252 53.20 -14.77 -26.58
CA THR A 252 53.92 -15.14 -25.38
C THR A 252 54.61 -16.48 -25.63
N VAL A 253 55.81 -16.37 -26.19
CA VAL A 253 56.83 -17.41 -26.26
C VAL A 253 56.90 -18.13 -24.90
N GLY A 254 56.57 -19.41 -24.88
CA GLY A 254 56.72 -20.26 -23.71
C GLY A 254 58.20 -20.36 -23.33
N VAL A 255 58.61 -19.60 -22.30
CA VAL A 255 59.91 -19.78 -21.67
C VAL A 255 59.83 -21.06 -20.84
N THR A 256 60.21 -22.18 -21.44
CA THR A 256 60.53 -23.40 -20.71
C THR A 256 61.78 -23.15 -19.87
N THR A 257 61.62 -22.94 -18.57
CA THR A 257 62.72 -22.97 -17.60
C THR A 257 63.19 -24.42 -17.45
N ARG A 258 64.09 -24.84 -18.33
CA ARG A 258 64.86 -26.08 -18.15
C ARG A 258 65.77 -25.86 -16.93
N LYS A 259 65.46 -26.53 -15.82
CA LYS A 259 66.37 -26.64 -14.67
C LYS A 259 67.71 -27.17 -15.19
N LEU A 260 68.75 -26.36 -15.07
CA LEU A 260 70.13 -26.79 -15.22
C LEU A 260 70.48 -27.54 -13.92
N ASP A 261 70.47 -28.87 -13.95
CA ASP A 261 71.09 -29.65 -12.87
C ASP A 261 72.60 -29.50 -13.01
N ALA A 262 73.18 -28.73 -12.09
CA ALA A 262 74.62 -28.66 -11.87
C ALA A 262 74.96 -29.61 -10.71
N THR A 263 75.32 -30.84 -11.05
CA THR A 263 76.11 -31.71 -10.17
C THR A 263 77.29 -32.25 -10.97
N THR A 264 78.42 -31.58 -10.74
CA THR A 264 79.78 -31.87 -11.17
C THR A 264 80.33 -33.13 -10.46
N GLU A 265 81.01 -33.99 -11.23
CA GLU A 265 82.16 -34.91 -10.93
C GLU A 265 82.08 -35.82 -9.68
N ASP A 266 82.41 -37.12 -9.72
CA ASP A 266 83.74 -37.69 -9.98
C ASP A 266 83.69 -39.18 -10.40
N VAL A 267 84.51 -39.55 -11.41
CA VAL A 267 85.06 -40.89 -11.61
C VAL A 267 86.54 -40.72 -11.94
N GLY A 268 87.43 -41.23 -11.09
CA GLY A 268 88.87 -41.31 -11.34
C GLY A 268 89.71 -41.29 -10.08
#